data_AF-A0A7K6C3I0-F1
#
_entry.id   AF-A0A7K6C3I0-F1
#
_cell.length_a   1.000
_cell.length_b   1.000
_cell.length_c   1.000
_cell.angle_alpha   90.00
_cell.angle_beta   90.00
_cell.angle_gamma   90.00
#
_symmetry.space_group_name_H-M   'P 1'
#
loop_
_entity.id
_entity.type
_entity.pdbx_description
1 polymer ?
#
loop_
_entity_poly.entity_id
_entity_poly.type
_entity_poly.pdbx_seq_one_letter_code
_entity_poly.pdbx_strand_id
1 'polypeptide(L)'
;GKRPAWMGKELLKELKKKKRVYHLWKEGQVSQEMLKGLLGHVEKKIREAKAQLELNLATSVKDNKKIFYKHINRKRKGKDNLHSLLDVRRNLVTKDEEKAEVLNTFFASIFNNKTSCPQYNCAPGLVDGVREQNSPPVIHEEAVRDLLRHLDAHKSMGPEGIHPRVMRELADELAKPPSIIYHQSWLTREVPDDWKLANVTHKKGWKEDQEHYRPVSLTSVPGKVMEQMILSAITRHLQGGWGIRPSQHGFRRCRLCLTNLISFYDQVTSLVDVGKAVDVVYLDFSKAFDIVSHSILLEKLATHRLDRCTL
;
A
#
# COMPACT_ATOMS: atom_id res chain seq x y z
N GLY A 1 15.47 10.42 -31.45
CA GLY A 1 16.05 9.72 -30.29
C GLY A 1 16.76 8.45 -30.73
N LYS A 2 17.90 8.09 -30.12
CA LYS A 2 18.65 6.86 -30.45
C LYS A 2 17.81 5.61 -30.20
N ARG A 3 17.81 4.70 -31.16
CA ARG A 3 17.09 3.42 -31.12
C ARG A 3 17.62 2.52 -30.00
N PRO A 4 16.76 1.89 -29.16
CA PRO A 4 17.20 0.94 -28.16
C PRO A 4 17.88 -0.29 -28.78
N ALA A 5 18.94 -0.79 -28.16
CA ALA A 5 19.74 -1.92 -28.67
C ALA A 5 18.94 -3.23 -28.85
N TRP A 6 17.93 -3.47 -28.00
CA TRP A 6 17.06 -4.65 -28.10
C TRP A 6 16.01 -4.54 -29.22
N MET A 7 15.84 -3.36 -29.83
CA MET A 7 14.76 -3.12 -30.78
C MET A 7 15.18 -3.53 -32.20
N GLY A 8 14.91 -4.77 -32.59
CA GLY A 8 15.15 -5.29 -33.95
C GLY A 8 14.27 -4.63 -35.04
N LYS A 9 14.64 -4.77 -36.32
CA LYS A 9 13.91 -4.12 -37.45
C LYS A 9 12.47 -4.63 -37.55
N GLU A 10 12.28 -5.92 -37.25
CA GLU A 10 10.99 -6.58 -37.26
C GLU A 10 10.07 -6.07 -36.13
N LEU A 11 10.60 -5.92 -34.91
CA LEU A 11 9.85 -5.37 -33.79
C LEU A 11 9.41 -3.91 -34.02
N LEU A 12 10.21 -3.14 -34.76
CA LEU A 12 9.85 -1.78 -35.15
C LEU A 12 8.67 -1.74 -36.12
N LYS A 13 8.58 -2.69 -37.07
CA LYS A 13 7.42 -2.81 -37.96
C LYS A 13 6.17 -3.13 -37.16
N GLU A 14 6.26 -4.04 -36.20
CA GLU A 14 5.14 -4.41 -35.31
C GLU A 14 4.68 -3.25 -34.44
N LEU A 15 5.61 -2.43 -33.92
CA LEU A 15 5.25 -1.21 -33.18
C LEU A 15 4.55 -0.17 -34.07
N LYS A 16 4.96 -0.04 -35.34
CA LYS A 16 4.27 0.81 -36.32
C LYS A 16 2.87 0.26 -36.63
N LYS A 17 2.74 -1.06 -36.79
CA LYS A 17 1.44 -1.74 -36.97
C LYS A 17 0.52 -1.50 -35.78
N LYS A 18 1.02 -1.64 -34.56
CA LYS A 18 0.30 -1.31 -33.32
C LYS A 18 -0.22 0.12 -33.31
N LYS A 19 0.59 1.11 -33.70
CA LYS A 19 0.14 2.51 -33.80
C LYS A 19 -0.99 2.68 -34.82
N ARG A 20 -0.85 2.09 -36.01
CA ARG A 20 -1.88 2.15 -37.06
C ARG A 20 -3.20 1.55 -36.59
N VAL A 21 -3.16 0.36 -36.00
CA VAL A 21 -4.35 -0.34 -35.50
C VAL A 21 -5.02 0.41 -34.34
N TYR A 22 -4.25 1.09 -33.49
CA TYR A 22 -4.80 1.96 -32.46
C TYR A 22 -5.58 3.15 -33.05
N HIS A 23 -5.09 3.77 -34.13
CA HIS A 23 -5.82 4.84 -34.81
C HIS A 23 -7.12 4.31 -35.45
N LEU A 24 -7.06 3.17 -36.14
CA LEU A 24 -8.24 2.55 -36.74
C LEU A 24 -9.29 2.14 -35.70
N TRP A 25 -8.86 1.68 -34.51
CA TRP A 25 -9.77 1.42 -33.39
C TRP A 25 -10.44 2.69 -32.88
N LYS A 26 -9.70 3.81 -32.81
CA LYS A 26 -10.23 5.11 -32.40
C LYS A 26 -11.29 5.65 -33.39
N GLU A 27 -11.17 5.27 -34.67
CA GLU A 27 -12.11 5.59 -35.75
C GLU A 27 -13.27 4.58 -35.86
N GLY A 28 -13.36 3.59 -34.96
CA GLY A 28 -14.44 2.60 -34.94
C GLY A 28 -14.30 1.47 -35.97
N GLN A 29 -13.19 1.40 -36.71
CA GLN A 29 -12.99 0.43 -37.80
C GLN A 29 -12.43 -0.93 -37.33
N VAL A 30 -11.99 -1.03 -36.08
CA VAL A 30 -11.35 -2.25 -35.53
C VAL A 30 -11.97 -2.58 -34.18
N SER A 31 -12.19 -3.88 -33.91
CA SER A 31 -12.71 -4.34 -32.62
C SER A 31 -11.69 -4.18 -31.48
N GLN A 32 -12.18 -3.97 -30.26
CA GLN A 32 -11.33 -3.87 -29.07
C GLN A 32 -10.52 -5.16 -28.83
N GLU A 33 -11.07 -6.32 -29.17
CA GLU A 33 -10.41 -7.62 -29.02
C GLU A 33 -9.20 -7.76 -29.93
N MET A 34 -9.32 -7.32 -31.19
CA MET A 34 -8.20 -7.32 -32.15
C MET A 34 -7.06 -6.39 -31.68
N LEU A 35 -7.40 -5.23 -31.10
CA LEU A 35 -6.42 -4.34 -30.49
C LEU A 35 -5.72 -5.00 -29.29
N LYS A 36 -6.49 -5.59 -28.35
CA LYS A 36 -5.95 -6.29 -27.18
C LYS A 36 -5.01 -7.45 -27.58
N GLY A 37 -5.39 -8.25 -28.57
CA GLY A 37 -4.56 -9.35 -29.09
C GLY A 37 -3.24 -8.85 -29.67
N LEU A 38 -3.28 -7.78 -30.48
CA LEU A 38 -2.07 -7.17 -31.04
C LEU A 38 -1.18 -6.54 -29.95
N LEU A 39 -1.77 -5.90 -28.94
CA LEU A 39 -1.05 -5.36 -27.80
C LEU A 39 -0.29 -6.46 -27.05
N GLY A 40 -0.96 -7.55 -26.70
CA GLY A 40 -0.36 -8.70 -26.02
C GLY A 40 0.78 -9.34 -26.83
N HIS A 41 0.59 -9.51 -28.14
CA HIS A 41 1.62 -10.03 -29.04
C HIS A 41 2.86 -9.14 -29.11
N VAL A 42 2.68 -7.83 -29.24
CA VAL A 42 3.79 -6.86 -29.26
C VAL A 42 4.50 -6.83 -27.92
N GLU A 43 3.78 -6.88 -26.80
CA GLU A 43 4.38 -6.95 -25.46
C GLU A 43 5.21 -8.22 -25.25
N LYS A 44 4.70 -9.38 -25.71
CA LYS A 44 5.43 -10.64 -25.70
C LYS A 44 6.74 -10.53 -26.49
N LYS A 45 6.69 -10.06 -27.74
CA LYS A 45 7.89 -9.85 -28.57
C LYS A 45 8.87 -8.85 -27.96
N ILE A 46 8.41 -7.79 -27.29
CA ILE A 46 9.29 -6.86 -26.57
C ILE A 46 10.00 -7.57 -25.41
N ARG A 47 9.27 -8.41 -24.67
CA ARG A 47 9.81 -9.16 -23.54
C ARG A 47 10.90 -10.14 -24.01
N GLU A 48 10.61 -10.90 -25.06
CA GLU A 48 11.56 -11.83 -25.69
C GLU A 48 12.81 -11.12 -26.21
N ALA A 49 12.65 -10.01 -26.94
CA ALA A 49 13.79 -9.25 -27.46
C ALA A 49 14.69 -8.66 -26.37
N LYS A 50 14.11 -8.23 -25.24
CA LYS A 50 14.87 -7.76 -24.07
C LYS A 50 15.60 -8.92 -23.38
N ALA A 51 14.93 -10.05 -23.18
CA ALA A 51 15.52 -11.24 -22.59
C ALA A 51 16.67 -11.77 -23.45
N GLN A 52 16.52 -11.79 -24.77
CA GLN A 52 17.57 -12.22 -25.70
C GLN A 52 18.77 -11.28 -25.66
N LEU A 53 18.56 -9.96 -25.57
CA LEU A 53 19.66 -9.01 -25.40
C LEU A 53 20.41 -9.27 -24.09
N GLU A 54 19.69 -9.47 -22.99
CA GLU A 54 20.29 -9.74 -21.67
C GLU A 54 21.04 -11.08 -21.67
N LEU A 55 20.51 -12.11 -22.31
CA LEU A 55 21.16 -13.40 -22.51
C LEU A 55 22.44 -13.27 -23.34
N ASN A 56 22.39 -12.57 -24.47
CA ASN A 56 23.56 -12.33 -25.33
C ASN A 56 24.65 -11.53 -24.59
N LEU A 57 24.25 -10.58 -23.74
CA LEU A 57 25.16 -9.82 -22.91
C LEU A 57 25.81 -10.70 -21.83
N ALA A 58 25.06 -11.67 -21.27
CA ALA A 58 25.56 -12.61 -20.26
C ALA A 58 26.51 -13.66 -20.87
N THR A 59 26.23 -14.15 -22.08
CA THR A 59 27.08 -15.13 -22.77
C THR A 59 28.39 -14.51 -23.26
N SER A 60 28.35 -13.26 -23.73
CA SER A 60 29.54 -12.52 -24.21
C SER A 60 30.35 -11.84 -23.09
N VAL A 61 30.07 -12.09 -21.81
CA VAL A 61 30.81 -11.49 -20.68
C VAL A 61 32.29 -11.87 -20.71
N LYS A 62 32.61 -13.12 -21.10
CA LYS A 62 34.01 -13.59 -21.17
C LYS A 62 34.82 -12.77 -22.18
N ASP A 63 34.20 -12.39 -23.29
CA ASP A 63 34.85 -11.66 -24.39
C ASP A 63 34.79 -10.14 -24.20
N ASN A 64 33.71 -9.60 -23.62
CA ASN A 64 33.51 -8.15 -23.48
C ASN A 64 32.81 -7.74 -22.17
N LYS A 65 33.56 -7.85 -21.07
CA LYS A 65 33.14 -7.42 -19.72
C LYS A 65 32.63 -5.97 -19.68
N LYS A 66 33.19 -5.06 -20.49
CA LYS A 66 32.87 -3.62 -20.47
C LYS A 66 31.44 -3.33 -20.88
N ILE A 67 30.91 -4.00 -21.92
CA ILE A 67 29.53 -3.79 -22.38
C ILE A 67 28.52 -4.32 -21.36
N PHE A 68 28.80 -5.48 -20.76
CA PHE A 68 27.97 -6.06 -19.70
C PHE A 68 27.88 -5.13 -18.49
N TYR A 69 29.01 -4.72 -17.92
CA TYR A 69 29.00 -3.81 -16.76
C TYR A 69 28.43 -2.43 -17.10
N LYS A 70 28.59 -1.93 -18.34
CA LYS A 70 27.90 -0.72 -18.80
C LYS A 70 26.37 -0.88 -18.81
N HIS A 71 25.86 -2.04 -19.22
CA HIS A 71 24.42 -2.35 -19.19
C HIS A 71 23.91 -2.42 -17.75
N ILE A 72 24.61 -3.16 -16.88
CA ILE A 72 24.28 -3.32 -15.46
C ILE A 72 24.33 -1.96 -14.74
N ASN A 73 25.39 -1.17 -14.94
CA ASN A 73 25.51 0.15 -14.31
C ASN A 73 24.43 1.12 -14.78
N ARG A 74 23.94 1.00 -16.03
CA ARG A 74 22.78 1.78 -16.49
C ARG A 74 21.48 1.36 -15.81
N LYS A 75 21.31 0.07 -15.50
CA LYS A 75 20.17 -0.47 -14.74
C LYS A 75 20.28 -0.17 -13.24
N ARG A 76 21.52 -0.04 -12.74
CA ARG A 76 21.87 0.31 -11.35
C ARG A 76 21.92 1.81 -11.09
N LYS A 77 21.81 2.69 -12.11
CA LYS A 77 21.63 4.12 -11.85
C LYS A 77 20.40 4.23 -10.93
N GLY A 78 20.68 4.56 -9.66
CA GLY A 78 19.65 4.76 -8.66
C GLY A 78 18.65 5.79 -9.18
N LYS A 79 17.42 5.72 -8.68
CA LYS A 79 16.51 6.86 -8.72
C LYS A 79 17.34 8.12 -8.40
N ASP A 80 17.26 9.13 -9.26
CA ASP A 80 17.81 10.44 -8.96
C ASP A 80 17.46 10.81 -7.51
N ASN A 81 18.42 11.42 -6.79
CA ASN A 81 18.19 11.97 -5.45
C ASN A 81 16.85 12.72 -5.44
N LEU A 82 16.12 12.63 -4.32
CA LEU A 82 14.85 13.34 -4.16
C LEU A 82 15.05 14.79 -4.61
N HIS A 83 14.15 15.30 -5.48
CA HIS A 83 14.19 16.69 -5.90
C HIS A 83 14.27 17.59 -4.68
N SER A 84 14.95 18.72 -4.82
CA SER A 84 15.07 19.70 -3.76
C SER A 84 13.68 20.09 -3.22
N LEU A 85 13.54 20.15 -1.91
CA LEU A 85 12.30 20.60 -1.25
C LEU A 85 12.38 22.11 -0.99
N LEU A 86 11.24 22.76 -0.84
CA LEU A 86 11.19 24.12 -0.31
C LEU A 86 10.94 24.06 1.19
N ASP A 87 11.73 24.78 2.00
CA ASP A 87 11.44 25.00 3.42
C ASP A 87 10.25 25.98 3.60
N VAL A 88 9.75 26.15 4.83
CA VAL A 88 8.72 27.12 5.24
C VAL A 88 9.06 28.54 4.77
N ARG A 89 10.35 28.86 4.67
CA ARG A 89 10.88 30.15 4.15
C ARG A 89 11.03 30.21 2.62
N ARG A 90 10.55 29.19 1.89
CA ARG A 90 10.74 28.97 0.44
C ARG A 90 12.19 28.87 -0.01
N ASN A 91 13.08 28.47 0.89
CA ASN A 91 14.48 28.20 0.55
C ASN A 91 14.63 26.79 -0.01
N LEU A 92 15.53 26.63 -0.99
CA LEU A 92 15.79 25.34 -1.64
C LEU A 92 16.65 24.43 -0.73
N VAL A 93 16.08 23.30 -0.34
CA VAL A 93 16.72 22.30 0.52
C VAL A 93 17.20 21.13 -0.33
N THR A 94 18.52 20.93 -0.36
CA THR A 94 19.17 19.94 -1.23
C THR A 94 19.73 18.74 -0.48
N LYS A 95 20.10 18.91 0.81
CA LYS A 95 20.60 17.83 1.68
C LYS A 95 19.47 16.95 2.19
N ASP A 96 19.73 15.66 2.33
CA ASP A 96 18.69 14.68 2.65
C ASP A 96 18.24 14.77 4.12
N GLU A 97 19.14 15.15 5.04
CA GLU A 97 18.80 15.38 6.46
C GLU A 97 17.86 16.57 6.61
N GLU A 98 18.17 17.68 5.93
CA GLU A 98 17.35 18.90 5.97
C GLU A 98 15.97 18.64 5.32
N LYS A 99 15.90 17.85 4.24
CA LYS A 99 14.62 17.42 3.64
C LYS A 99 13.78 16.60 4.62
N ALA A 100 14.41 15.69 5.36
CA ALA A 100 13.71 14.88 6.36
C ALA A 100 13.14 15.76 7.48
N GLU A 101 13.91 16.74 7.96
CA GLU A 101 13.45 17.66 9.02
C GLU A 101 12.29 18.54 8.57
N VAL A 102 12.36 19.05 7.33
CA VAL A 102 11.28 19.85 6.73
C VAL A 102 9.99 19.03 6.61
N LEU A 103 10.09 17.79 6.12
CA LEU A 103 8.94 16.87 6.05
C LEU A 103 8.41 16.53 7.45
N ASN A 104 9.29 16.25 8.41
CA ASN A 104 8.92 15.94 9.79
C ASN A 104 8.17 17.11 10.44
N THR A 105 8.69 18.32 10.30
CA THR A 105 8.07 19.55 10.81
C THR A 105 6.68 19.74 10.20
N PHE A 106 6.54 19.53 8.88
CA PHE A 106 5.25 19.61 8.21
C PHE A 106 4.27 18.55 8.72
N PHE A 107 4.68 17.28 8.81
CA PHE A 107 3.79 16.22 9.28
C PHE A 107 3.41 16.39 10.75
N ALA A 108 4.35 16.78 11.61
CA ALA A 108 4.08 17.12 13.00
C ALA A 108 3.09 18.29 13.10
N SER A 109 3.17 19.30 12.23
CA SER A 109 2.23 20.43 12.25
C SER A 109 0.78 20.06 11.90
N ILE A 110 0.58 18.96 11.16
CA ILE A 110 -0.77 18.45 10.83
C ILE A 110 -1.43 17.82 12.06
N PHE A 111 -0.63 17.23 12.95
CA PHE A 111 -1.11 16.69 14.22
C PHE A 111 -1.41 17.86 15.19
N ASN A 112 -2.69 18.14 15.40
CA ASN A 112 -3.11 19.12 16.39
C ASN A 112 -2.78 18.64 17.82
N ASN A 113 -2.06 19.43 18.62
CA ASN A 113 -1.69 19.15 20.03
C ASN A 113 -2.87 18.85 20.99
N LYS A 114 -4.13 18.93 20.53
CA LYS A 114 -5.32 18.52 21.29
C LYS A 114 -5.59 17.01 21.24
N THR A 115 -4.84 16.23 20.48
CA THR A 115 -4.97 14.77 20.35
C THR A 115 -3.97 13.99 21.20
N SER A 116 -3.25 14.66 22.12
CA SER A 116 -2.37 13.98 23.06
C SER A 116 -3.15 12.93 23.84
N CYS A 117 -2.65 11.69 23.79
CA CYS A 117 -3.17 10.61 24.61
C CYS A 117 -2.87 11.00 26.06
N PRO A 118 -3.86 11.15 26.95
CA PRO A 118 -3.56 11.24 28.37
C PRO A 118 -2.76 10.00 28.75
N GLN A 119 -1.69 10.16 29.52
CA GLN A 119 -1.16 9.04 30.29
C GLN A 119 -2.31 8.58 31.20
N TYR A 120 -3.01 7.53 30.77
CA TYR A 120 -4.12 6.96 31.51
C TYR A 120 -3.54 6.30 32.77
N ASN A 121 -3.41 7.08 33.83
CA ASN A 121 -3.34 6.55 35.19
C ASN A 121 -4.69 5.87 35.45
N CYS A 122 -4.63 4.57 35.72
CA CYS A 122 -5.80 3.72 35.95
C CYS A 122 -6.56 4.25 37.18
N ALA A 123 -7.83 4.63 37.03
CA ALA A 123 -8.70 4.81 38.18
C ALA A 123 -9.32 3.44 38.53
N PRO A 124 -9.09 2.91 39.73
CA PRO A 124 -9.71 1.66 40.16
C PRO A 124 -11.14 1.95 40.60
N GLY A 125 -12.12 1.43 39.87
CA GLY A 125 -13.49 1.31 40.37
C GLY A 125 -14.58 1.59 39.34
N LEU A 126 -15.13 0.53 38.74
CA LEU A 126 -16.52 0.17 38.99
C LEU A 126 -16.72 -1.33 38.70
N VAL A 127 -17.57 -1.92 39.53
CA VAL A 127 -17.53 -3.33 39.95
C VAL A 127 -18.57 -4.18 39.20
N ASP A 128 -18.24 -5.46 39.16
CA ASP A 128 -19.03 -6.67 38.92
C ASP A 128 -19.80 -6.91 37.63
N GLY A 129 -19.60 -8.14 37.15
CA GLY A 129 -20.22 -8.72 35.98
C GLY A 129 -19.24 -9.71 35.36
N VAL A 130 -19.21 -10.92 35.92
CA VAL A 130 -18.48 -12.13 35.48
C VAL A 130 -17.65 -11.90 34.22
N ARG A 131 -16.40 -11.46 34.40
CA ARG A 131 -15.40 -11.42 33.34
C ARG A 131 -15.13 -12.87 32.94
N GLU A 132 -15.60 -13.29 31.78
CA GLU A 132 -14.79 -14.23 31.00
C GLU A 132 -13.44 -13.56 30.84
N GLN A 133 -12.46 -14.05 31.60
CA GLN A 133 -11.05 -13.74 31.34
C GLN A 133 -10.78 -14.29 29.94
N ASN A 134 -10.93 -13.43 28.93
CA ASN A 134 -10.39 -13.69 27.61
C ASN A 134 -8.89 -13.85 27.79
N SER A 135 -8.43 -15.09 27.92
CA SER A 135 -7.02 -15.44 27.83
C SER A 135 -6.47 -14.79 26.56
N PRO A 136 -5.25 -14.23 26.58
CA PRO A 136 -4.68 -13.61 25.39
C PRO A 136 -4.77 -14.58 24.22
N PRO A 137 -5.21 -14.13 23.03
CA PRO A 137 -5.31 -15.01 21.87
C PRO A 137 -3.96 -15.68 21.65
N VAL A 138 -3.97 -17.01 21.69
CA VAL A 138 -2.77 -17.79 21.39
C VAL A 138 -2.44 -17.57 19.92
N ILE A 139 -1.28 -16.96 19.68
CA ILE A 139 -0.78 -16.73 18.32
C ILE A 139 -0.15 -18.03 17.85
N HIS A 140 -0.93 -18.80 17.10
CA HIS A 140 -0.50 -20.07 16.54
C HIS A 140 0.50 -19.86 15.39
N GLU A 141 1.54 -20.69 15.36
CA GLU A 141 2.53 -20.71 14.29
C GLU A 141 1.88 -20.96 12.93
N GLU A 142 0.88 -21.84 12.88
CA GLU A 142 0.11 -22.16 11.67
C GLU A 142 -0.54 -20.91 11.06
N ALA A 143 -1.13 -20.05 11.89
CA ALA A 143 -1.77 -18.83 11.44
C ALA A 143 -0.76 -17.84 10.85
N VAL A 144 0.43 -17.75 11.46
CA VAL A 144 1.53 -16.93 10.94
C VAL A 144 2.02 -17.51 9.61
N ARG A 145 2.23 -18.82 9.53
CA ARG A 145 2.66 -19.53 8.32
C ARG A 145 1.70 -19.27 7.15
N ASP A 146 0.40 -19.37 7.40
CA ASP A 146 -0.63 -19.10 6.39
C ASP A 146 -0.58 -17.65 5.90
N LEU A 147 -0.43 -16.68 6.81
CA LEU A 147 -0.28 -15.27 6.42
C LEU A 147 0.99 -15.02 5.60
N LEU A 148 2.11 -15.63 5.97
CA LEU A 148 3.36 -15.53 5.22
C LEU A 148 3.22 -16.07 3.79
N ARG A 149 2.54 -17.22 3.62
CA ARG A 149 2.29 -17.84 2.30
C ARG A 149 1.43 -16.97 1.37
N HIS A 150 0.56 -16.13 1.95
CA HIS A 150 -0.33 -15.22 1.23
C HIS A 150 0.26 -13.82 0.98
N LEU A 151 1.51 -13.56 1.41
CA LEU A 151 2.18 -12.30 1.11
C LEU A 151 2.30 -12.08 -0.41
N ASP A 152 2.01 -10.85 -0.84
CA ASP A 152 2.21 -10.47 -2.24
C ASP A 152 3.72 -10.31 -2.51
N ALA A 153 4.26 -11.29 -3.24
CA ALA A 153 5.67 -11.36 -3.59
C ALA A 153 6.14 -10.21 -4.51
N HIS A 154 5.24 -9.39 -5.05
CA HIS A 154 5.57 -8.24 -5.90
C HIS A 154 5.58 -6.90 -5.14
N LYS A 155 5.32 -6.91 -3.82
CA LYS A 155 5.40 -5.71 -2.99
C LYS A 155 6.86 -5.31 -2.69
N SER A 156 7.03 -4.03 -2.38
CA SER A 156 8.33 -3.47 -2.00
C SER A 156 8.79 -3.94 -0.62
N MET A 157 10.11 -4.03 -0.45
CA MET A 157 10.78 -4.36 0.83
C MET A 157 10.56 -3.27 1.88
N GLY A 158 10.43 -3.67 3.15
CA GLY A 158 10.41 -2.72 4.27
C GLY A 158 11.78 -2.06 4.51
N PRO A 159 11.89 -1.19 5.53
CA PRO A 159 13.14 -0.56 5.94
C PRO A 159 14.28 -1.56 6.22
N GLU A 160 13.91 -2.76 6.69
CA GLU A 160 14.83 -3.87 6.98
C GLU A 160 15.45 -4.53 5.73
N GLY A 161 15.00 -4.16 4.51
CA GLY A 161 15.53 -4.72 3.27
C GLY A 161 15.07 -6.16 2.96
N ILE A 162 14.21 -6.74 3.80
CA ILE A 162 13.63 -8.07 3.58
C ILE A 162 12.54 -7.98 2.52
N HIS A 163 12.71 -8.73 1.44
CA HIS A 163 11.72 -8.79 0.37
C HIS A 163 10.57 -9.73 0.76
N PRO A 164 9.29 -9.35 0.55
CA PRO A 164 8.14 -10.20 0.88
C PRO A 164 8.20 -11.61 0.28
N ARG A 165 8.80 -11.73 -0.91
CA ARG A 165 9.07 -13.03 -1.54
C ARG A 165 9.90 -13.97 -0.66
N VAL A 166 10.93 -13.48 0.03
CA VAL A 166 11.77 -14.33 0.89
C VAL A 166 10.93 -14.90 2.03
N MET A 167 10.13 -14.06 2.68
CA MET A 167 9.24 -14.48 3.76
C MET A 167 8.15 -15.46 3.29
N ARG A 168 7.66 -15.29 2.06
CA ARG A 168 6.67 -16.19 1.47
C ARG A 168 7.24 -17.57 1.16
N GLU A 169 8.40 -17.62 0.51
CA GLU A 169 9.02 -18.87 0.05
C GLU A 169 9.61 -19.67 1.23
N LEU A 170 10.06 -18.97 2.28
CA LEU A 170 10.58 -19.57 3.51
C LEU A 170 9.55 -19.59 4.65
N ALA A 171 8.26 -19.52 4.34
CA ALA A 171 7.20 -19.40 5.35
C ALA A 171 7.23 -20.54 6.38
N ASP A 172 7.58 -21.76 5.95
CA ASP A 172 7.58 -22.94 6.82
C ASP A 172 8.71 -22.87 7.87
N GLU A 173 9.87 -22.35 7.48
CA GLU A 173 11.03 -22.16 8.38
C GLU A 173 10.91 -20.89 9.23
N LEU A 174 10.31 -19.84 8.66
CA LEU A 174 10.23 -18.52 9.27
C LEU A 174 8.95 -18.30 10.08
N ALA A 175 7.99 -19.22 10.15
CA ALA A 175 6.75 -18.99 10.89
C ALA A 175 6.95 -18.91 12.42
N LYS A 176 7.88 -19.72 12.94
CA LYS A 176 8.10 -19.87 14.39
C LYS A 176 8.72 -18.64 15.07
N PRO A 177 9.78 -18.00 14.54
CA PRO A 177 10.34 -16.83 15.20
C PRO A 177 9.36 -15.64 15.33
N PRO A 178 8.63 -15.22 14.28
CA PRO A 178 7.61 -14.19 14.39
C PRO A 178 6.46 -14.59 15.30
N SER A 179 6.03 -15.86 15.38
CA SER A 179 4.94 -16.24 16.29
C SER A 179 5.32 -15.99 17.76
N ILE A 180 6.56 -16.28 18.14
CA ILE A 180 7.11 -15.97 19.48
C ILE A 180 7.17 -14.46 19.70
N ILE A 181 7.67 -13.71 18.72
CA ILE A 181 7.75 -12.23 18.82
C ILE A 181 6.37 -11.64 18.96
N TYR A 182 5.39 -12.03 18.13
CA TYR A 182 4.04 -11.51 18.20
C TYR A 182 3.37 -11.82 19.53
N HIS A 183 3.58 -13.04 20.06
CA HIS A 183 3.04 -13.42 21.37
C HIS A 183 3.65 -12.55 22.47
N GLN A 184 4.97 -12.35 22.44
CA GLN A 184 5.64 -11.47 23.39
C GLN A 184 5.15 -10.03 23.28
N SER A 185 5.04 -9.50 22.05
CA SER A 185 4.55 -8.15 21.79
C SER A 185 3.11 -7.95 22.29
N TRP A 186 2.28 -8.98 22.19
CA TRP A 186 0.91 -8.96 22.72
C TRP A 186 0.89 -8.89 24.25
N LEU A 187 1.76 -9.65 24.92
CA LEU A 187 1.86 -9.68 26.38
C LEU A 187 2.45 -8.39 26.96
N THR A 188 3.53 -7.89 26.37
CA THR A 188 4.23 -6.68 26.84
C THR A 188 3.57 -5.40 26.39
N ARG A 189 2.71 -5.46 25.36
CA ARG A 189 2.14 -4.30 24.65
C ARG A 189 3.20 -3.42 23.99
N GLU A 190 4.34 -4.01 23.67
CA GLU A 190 5.45 -3.34 23.02
C GLU A 190 5.76 -4.05 21.70
N VAL A 191 6.05 -3.29 20.66
CA VAL A 191 6.51 -3.83 19.38
C VAL A 191 8.00 -3.51 19.19
N PRO A 192 8.76 -4.34 18.45
CA PRO A 192 10.14 -4.05 18.09
C PRO A 192 10.29 -2.65 17.49
N ASP A 193 11.35 -1.94 17.87
CA ASP A 193 11.60 -0.58 17.36
C ASP A 193 11.75 -0.55 15.83
N ASP A 194 12.30 -1.62 15.25
CA ASP A 194 12.41 -1.79 13.79
C ASP A 194 11.05 -1.71 13.09
N TRP A 195 9.95 -2.10 13.76
CA TRP A 195 8.60 -2.05 13.18
C TRP A 195 7.96 -0.67 13.27
N LYS A 196 8.49 0.20 14.14
CA LYS A 196 8.06 1.61 14.26
C LYS A 196 8.67 2.48 13.16
N LEU A 197 9.67 1.95 12.43
CA LEU A 197 10.29 2.60 11.30
C LEU A 197 9.49 2.37 10.01
N ALA A 198 9.43 3.40 9.16
CA ALA A 198 8.81 3.27 7.85
C ALA A 198 9.47 4.18 6.80
N ASN A 199 9.50 3.69 5.56
CA ASN A 199 9.96 4.51 4.44
C ASN A 199 8.80 5.33 3.89
N VAL A 200 8.92 6.67 3.94
CA VAL A 200 7.94 7.59 3.36
C VAL A 200 8.15 7.68 1.86
N THR A 201 7.08 7.45 1.09
CA THR A 201 7.14 7.52 -0.39
C THR A 201 6.30 8.67 -0.94
N HIS A 202 6.86 9.38 -1.92
CA HIS A 202 6.17 10.47 -2.62
C HIS A 202 5.08 9.92 -3.56
N LYS A 203 3.87 10.50 -3.53
CA LYS A 203 2.82 10.22 -4.53
C LYS A 203 3.12 10.94 -5.85
N LYS A 204 2.57 10.45 -6.97
CA LYS A 204 2.77 11.08 -8.29
C LYS A 204 2.23 12.53 -8.30
N GLY A 205 3.10 13.52 -8.54
CA GLY A 205 2.82 14.96 -8.47
C GLY A 205 4.09 15.82 -8.58
N TRP A 206 4.00 17.14 -8.38
CA TRP A 206 5.15 18.04 -8.30
C TRP A 206 5.95 17.74 -7.03
N LYS A 207 7.23 17.40 -7.17
CA LYS A 207 8.06 16.86 -6.08
C LYS A 207 8.50 17.90 -5.04
N GLU A 208 8.26 19.17 -5.33
CA GLU A 208 8.75 20.34 -4.58
C GLU A 208 7.79 20.75 -3.45
N ASP A 209 6.51 20.40 -3.56
CA ASP A 209 5.47 20.76 -2.60
C ASP A 209 5.25 19.66 -1.55
N GLN A 210 5.48 20.01 -0.28
CA GLN A 210 5.31 19.13 0.88
C GLN A 210 3.88 18.58 1.02
N GLU A 211 2.87 19.35 0.59
CA GLU A 211 1.46 18.97 0.67
C GLU A 211 1.08 17.74 -0.18
N HIS A 212 1.88 17.43 -1.20
CA HIS A 212 1.67 16.26 -2.07
C HIS A 212 2.31 14.98 -1.51
N TYR A 213 3.13 15.10 -0.47
CA TYR A 213 3.60 13.94 0.27
C TYR A 213 2.47 13.44 1.16
N ARG A 214 1.90 12.29 0.80
CA ARG A 214 1.14 11.50 1.76
C ARG A 214 2.12 10.57 2.46
N PRO A 215 2.06 10.40 3.78
CA PRO A 215 2.85 9.39 4.48
C PRO A 215 2.30 8.00 4.15
N VAL A 216 2.51 7.52 2.92
CA VAL A 216 2.38 6.10 2.61
C VAL A 216 3.66 5.47 3.11
N SER A 217 3.62 5.13 4.39
CA SER A 217 4.67 4.48 5.15
C SER A 217 4.80 3.03 4.71
N LEU A 218 5.91 2.71 4.06
CA LEU A 218 6.27 1.33 3.80
C LEU A 218 6.84 0.76 5.10
N THR A 219 5.99 0.09 5.87
CA THR A 219 6.32 -0.55 7.15
C THR A 219 7.00 -1.91 6.95
N SER A 220 7.59 -2.43 8.04
CA SER A 220 8.25 -3.72 8.08
C SER A 220 7.36 -4.87 7.63
N VAL A 221 7.90 -5.83 6.85
CA VAL A 221 7.13 -7.00 6.40
C VAL A 221 6.59 -7.83 7.59
N PRO A 222 7.41 -8.21 8.60
CA PRO A 222 6.89 -8.86 9.80
C PRO A 222 5.86 -8.01 10.56
N GLY A 223 6.04 -6.68 10.63
CA GLY A 223 5.06 -5.78 11.26
C GLY A 223 3.69 -5.82 10.57
N LYS A 224 3.67 -5.78 9.23
CA LYS A 224 2.44 -5.91 8.43
C LYS A 224 1.71 -7.22 8.67
N VAL A 225 2.43 -8.32 8.89
CA VAL A 225 1.81 -9.61 9.18
C VAL A 225 1.07 -9.54 10.52
N MET A 226 1.66 -8.93 11.56
CA MET A 226 0.97 -8.68 12.82
C MET A 226 -0.24 -7.76 12.66
N GLU A 227 -0.09 -6.65 11.92
CA GLU A 227 -1.21 -5.74 11.61
C GLU A 227 -2.37 -6.47 10.90
N GLN A 228 -2.07 -7.40 9.99
CA GLN A 228 -3.09 -8.22 9.32
C GLN A 228 -3.79 -9.18 10.29
N MET A 229 -3.08 -9.75 11.27
CA MET A 229 -3.69 -10.56 12.33
C MET A 229 -4.67 -9.74 13.16
N ILE A 230 -4.23 -8.56 13.61
CA ILE A 230 -5.05 -7.63 14.40
C ILE A 230 -6.27 -7.18 13.58
N LEU A 231 -6.06 -6.78 12.32
CA LEU A 231 -7.14 -6.38 11.42
C LEU A 231 -8.15 -7.51 11.22
N SER A 232 -7.69 -8.75 11.08
CA SER A 232 -8.57 -9.92 10.92
C SER A 232 -9.41 -10.17 12.17
N ALA A 233 -8.81 -10.03 13.36
CA ALA A 233 -9.52 -10.15 14.64
C ALA A 233 -10.59 -9.05 14.79
N ILE A 234 -10.22 -7.79 14.56
CA ILE A 234 -11.16 -6.64 14.59
C ILE A 234 -12.28 -6.84 13.59
N THR A 235 -11.95 -7.19 12.34
CA THR A 235 -12.94 -7.34 11.27
C THR A 235 -13.92 -8.46 11.60
N ARG A 236 -13.45 -9.59 12.14
CA ARG A 236 -14.31 -10.70 12.57
C ARG A 236 -15.24 -10.27 13.71
N HIS A 237 -14.76 -9.49 14.67
CA HIS A 237 -15.58 -8.95 15.76
C HIS A 237 -16.68 -8.02 15.26
N LEU A 238 -16.38 -7.18 14.27
CA LEU A 238 -17.33 -6.22 13.69
C LEU A 238 -18.30 -6.85 12.66
N GLN A 239 -18.11 -8.11 12.26
CA GLN A 239 -18.93 -8.77 11.22
C GLN A 239 -20.38 -9.06 11.65
N GLY A 240 -20.73 -8.92 12.93
CA GLY A 240 -22.09 -9.15 13.47
C GLY A 240 -23.04 -7.94 13.48
N GLY A 241 -22.79 -6.89 12.69
CA GLY A 241 -23.61 -5.66 12.67
C GLY A 241 -23.23 -4.62 13.73
N TRP A 242 -22.20 -4.90 14.52
CA TRP A 242 -21.64 -3.97 15.50
C TRP A 242 -20.77 -2.93 14.77
N GLY A 243 -21.31 -1.74 14.54
CA GLY A 243 -20.53 -0.53 14.21
C GLY A 243 -20.38 -0.15 12.73
N ILE A 244 -20.42 -1.09 11.76
CA ILE A 244 -20.25 -0.76 10.33
C ILE A 244 -21.58 -0.83 9.58
N ARG A 245 -22.04 0.33 9.08
CA ARG A 245 -23.30 0.44 8.32
C ARG A 245 -23.28 -0.37 7.02
N PRO A 246 -24.40 -1.01 6.63
CA PRO A 246 -24.54 -1.68 5.33
C PRO A 246 -24.46 -0.77 4.10
N SER A 247 -24.40 0.56 4.25
CA SER A 247 -24.14 1.49 3.14
C SER A 247 -22.65 1.79 2.93
N GLN A 248 -21.77 1.45 3.87
CA GLN A 248 -20.34 1.72 3.74
C GLN A 248 -19.70 0.75 2.75
N HIS A 249 -19.06 1.25 1.70
CA HIS A 249 -18.42 0.40 0.69
C HIS A 249 -16.90 0.38 0.77
N GLY A 250 -16.28 1.48 1.22
CA GLY A 250 -14.84 1.57 1.38
C GLY A 250 -14.30 0.60 2.43
N PHE A 251 -13.17 -0.04 2.11
CA PHE A 251 -12.43 -0.95 3.00
C PHE A 251 -13.23 -2.13 3.56
N ARG A 252 -14.29 -2.57 2.88
CA ARG A 252 -15.08 -3.75 3.26
C ARG A 252 -14.84 -4.92 2.33
N ARG A 253 -14.76 -6.12 2.91
CA ARG A 253 -14.73 -7.38 2.14
C ARG A 253 -15.99 -7.48 1.28
N CYS A 254 -15.82 -7.96 0.05
CA CYS A 254 -16.89 -8.13 -0.94
C CYS A 254 -17.62 -6.83 -1.37
N ARG A 255 -17.00 -5.65 -1.16
CA ARG A 255 -17.54 -4.36 -1.62
C ARG A 255 -16.51 -3.59 -2.42
N LEU A 256 -16.95 -3.00 -3.52
CA LEU A 256 -16.12 -2.29 -4.49
C LEU A 256 -16.67 -0.88 -4.74
N CYS A 257 -15.89 -0.02 -5.39
CA CYS A 257 -16.38 1.28 -5.85
C CYS A 257 -17.57 1.11 -6.81
N LEU A 258 -17.56 0.06 -7.63
CA LEU A 258 -18.65 -0.24 -8.55
C LEU A 258 -19.94 -0.59 -7.81
N THR A 259 -19.89 -1.40 -6.74
CA THR A 259 -21.09 -1.73 -5.97
C THR A 259 -21.68 -0.50 -5.26
N ASN A 260 -20.82 0.44 -4.83
CA ASN A 260 -21.28 1.71 -4.29
C ASN A 260 -22.02 2.53 -5.36
N LEU A 261 -21.44 2.62 -6.56
CA LEU A 261 -22.01 3.37 -7.66
C LEU A 261 -23.36 2.81 -8.10
N ILE A 262 -23.46 1.48 -8.19
CA ILE A 262 -24.72 0.78 -8.50
C ILE A 262 -25.76 1.07 -7.42
N SER A 263 -25.40 0.88 -6.14
CA SER A 263 -26.33 1.14 -5.03
C SER A 263 -26.78 2.60 -4.96
N PHE A 264 -25.93 3.54 -5.36
CA PHE A 264 -26.28 4.96 -5.43
C PHE A 264 -27.23 5.23 -6.59
N TYR A 265 -26.89 4.79 -7.81
CA TYR A 265 -27.73 5.04 -8.98
C TYR A 265 -29.09 4.38 -8.87
N ASP A 266 -29.18 3.17 -8.33
CA ASP A 266 -30.45 2.47 -8.10
C ASP A 266 -31.42 3.33 -7.24
N GLN A 267 -30.90 3.94 -6.17
CA GLN A 267 -31.67 4.86 -5.34
C GLN A 267 -32.08 6.13 -6.11
N VAL A 268 -31.14 6.74 -6.83
CA VAL A 268 -31.41 7.97 -7.59
C VAL A 268 -32.45 7.72 -8.69
N THR A 269 -32.29 6.68 -9.50
CA THR A 269 -33.20 6.35 -10.60
C THR A 269 -34.60 6.02 -10.08
N SER A 270 -34.70 5.25 -8.99
CA SER A 270 -36.00 4.93 -8.39
C SER A 270 -36.78 6.18 -7.93
N LEU A 271 -36.09 7.23 -7.46
CA LEU A 271 -36.74 8.48 -7.05
C LEU A 271 -37.13 9.33 -8.27
N VAL A 272 -36.26 9.38 -9.28
CA VAL A 272 -36.51 10.11 -10.53
C VAL A 272 -37.67 9.50 -11.31
N ASP A 273 -37.79 8.16 -11.35
CA ASP A 273 -38.89 7.45 -12.03
C ASP A 273 -40.26 7.78 -11.42
N VAL A 274 -40.31 8.12 -10.13
CA VAL A 274 -41.53 8.57 -9.42
C VAL A 274 -41.71 10.10 -9.53
N GLY A 275 -40.89 10.78 -10.33
CA GLY A 275 -40.95 12.23 -10.56
C GLY A 275 -40.44 13.08 -9.40
N LYS A 276 -39.64 12.52 -8.48
CA LYS A 276 -39.05 13.27 -7.36
C LYS A 276 -37.70 13.88 -7.76
N ALA A 277 -37.46 15.11 -7.31
CA ALA A 277 -36.15 15.74 -7.41
C ALA A 277 -35.16 15.08 -6.42
N VAL A 278 -33.89 14.98 -6.81
CA VAL A 278 -32.82 14.40 -6.00
C VAL A 278 -31.64 15.35 -5.96
N ASP A 279 -31.26 15.79 -4.76
CA ASP A 279 -30.05 16.56 -4.50
C ASP A 279 -28.97 15.69 -3.88
N VAL A 280 -27.71 15.89 -4.29
CA VAL A 280 -26.57 15.07 -3.86
C VAL A 280 -25.51 15.96 -3.24
N VAL A 281 -25.14 15.66 -1.99
CA VAL A 281 -24.07 16.36 -1.28
C VAL A 281 -22.86 15.44 -1.14
N TYR A 282 -21.74 15.85 -1.71
CA TYR A 282 -20.46 15.16 -1.53
C TYR A 282 -19.66 15.79 -0.40
N LEU A 283 -19.20 14.96 0.53
CA LEU A 283 -18.36 15.35 1.66
C LEU A 283 -17.02 14.62 1.54
N ASP A 284 -15.92 15.35 1.74
CA ASP A 284 -14.57 14.78 1.80
C ASP A 284 -13.82 15.33 3.00
N PHE A 285 -13.07 14.46 3.68
CA PHE A 285 -12.26 14.83 4.84
C PHE A 285 -10.84 15.13 4.39
N SER A 286 -10.35 16.34 4.66
CA SER A 286 -8.94 16.66 4.46
C SER A 286 -8.10 15.81 5.41
N LYS A 287 -7.04 15.17 4.87
CA LYS A 287 -6.04 14.43 5.67
C LYS A 287 -6.65 13.48 6.70
N ALA A 288 -7.70 12.75 6.30
CA ALA A 288 -8.55 11.96 7.20
C ALA A 288 -7.81 11.00 8.15
N PHE A 289 -6.69 10.39 7.71
CA PHE A 289 -5.89 9.49 8.54
C PHE A 289 -4.96 10.22 9.51
N ASP A 290 -4.51 11.43 9.15
CA ASP A 290 -3.55 12.21 9.94
C ASP A 290 -4.25 12.99 11.08
N ILE A 291 -5.57 13.23 10.96
CA ILE A 291 -6.35 14.04 11.91
C ILE A 291 -7.09 13.17 12.95
N VAL A 292 -7.06 11.84 12.84
CA VAL A 292 -7.78 10.97 13.77
C VAL A 292 -7.19 11.09 15.18
N SER A 293 -8.02 11.53 16.14
CA SER A 293 -7.63 11.55 17.55
C SER A 293 -7.54 10.12 18.11
N HIS A 294 -6.39 9.76 18.66
CA HIS A 294 -6.17 8.45 19.28
C HIS A 294 -7.10 8.23 20.49
N SER A 295 -7.35 9.27 21.30
CA SER A 295 -8.25 9.14 22.46
C SER A 295 -9.68 8.81 22.05
N ILE A 296 -10.23 9.54 21.08
CA ILE A 296 -11.58 9.32 20.54
C ILE A 296 -11.67 7.96 19.85
N LEU A 297 -10.63 7.56 19.12
CA LEU A 297 -10.57 6.25 18.48
C LEU A 297 -10.62 5.12 19.52
N LEU A 298 -9.81 5.20 20.57
CA LEU A 298 -9.79 4.21 21.65
C LEU A 298 -11.12 4.15 22.40
N GLU A 299 -11.75 5.30 22.67
CA GLU A 299 -13.08 5.35 23.28
C GLU A 299 -14.13 4.65 22.40
N LYS A 300 -14.13 4.91 21.08
CA LYS A 300 -15.01 4.23 20.13
C LYS A 300 -14.73 2.72 20.02
N LEU A 301 -13.48 2.29 20.13
CA LEU A 301 -13.16 0.86 20.16
C LEU A 301 -13.72 0.20 21.44
N ALA A 302 -13.58 0.88 22.59
CA ALA A 302 -14.12 0.39 23.86
C ALA A 302 -15.65 0.25 23.83
N THR A 303 -16.38 1.19 23.21
CA THR A 303 -17.86 1.07 23.06
C THR A 303 -18.27 -0.12 22.19
N HIS A 304 -17.39 -0.58 21.29
CA HIS A 304 -17.58 -1.79 20.51
C HIS A 304 -17.05 -3.06 21.18
N ARG A 305 -16.70 -3.02 22.47
CA ARG A 305 -16.10 -4.14 23.22
C ARG A 305 -14.77 -4.63 22.64
N LEU A 306 -14.07 -3.76 21.92
CA LEU A 306 -12.67 -3.95 21.56
C LEU A 306 -11.86 -3.23 22.64
N ASP A 307 -11.73 -3.87 23.80
CA ASP A 307 -10.99 -3.33 24.94
C ASP A 307 -9.49 -3.67 24.86
N ARG A 308 -8.69 -3.14 25.81
CA ARG A 308 -7.23 -3.37 25.93
C ARG A 308 -6.82 -4.82 26.21
N CYS A 309 -7.78 -5.72 26.40
CA CYS A 309 -7.54 -7.15 26.56
C CYS A 309 -7.83 -7.91 25.26
N THR A 310 -8.64 -7.32 24.37
CA THR A 310 -9.04 -7.87 23.07
C THR A 310 -8.13 -7.40 21.93
N LEU A 311 -7.47 -6.24 22.10
CA LEU A 311 -6.50 -5.63 21.17
C LEU A 311 -5.18 -5.26 21.83
#